data_AF-A0A957QRE4-F1
#
_entry.id   AF-A0A957QRE4-F1
#
_cell.length_a   1.000
_cell.length_b   1.000
_cell.length_c   1.000
_cell.angle_alpha   90.00
_cell.angle_beta   90.00
_cell.angle_gamma   90.00
#
_symmetry.space_group_name_H-M   'P 1'
#
loop_
_entity.id
_entity.type
_entity.pdbx_description
1 polymer ?
#
loop_
_entity_poly.entity_id
_entity_poly.type
_entity_poly.pdbx_seq_one_letter_code
_entity_poly.pdbx_strand_id
1 'polypeptide(L)' 'MTTLITTLGPKQLDELGLILPHEHIFVDLRTWDQPGYAEADPADVIRLMTPEIERARAAGVTAIVECSPVGVGRRA' A
#
# COMPACT_ATOMS: atom_id res chain seq x y z
N MET A 1 16.29 -18.27 9.00
CA MET A 1 15.12 -17.69 9.68
C MET A 1 14.26 -17.03 8.62
N THR A 2 12.96 -17.29 8.62
CA THR A 2 12.03 -16.74 7.62
C THR A 2 11.58 -15.35 8.06
N THR A 3 11.79 -14.34 7.21
CA THR A 3 11.40 -12.95 7.47
C THR A 3 10.55 -12.41 6.34
N LEU A 4 9.71 -11.41 6.65
CA LEU A 4 9.02 -10.60 5.64
C LEU A 4 9.75 -9.28 5.45
N ILE A 5 10.12 -8.95 4.22
CA ILE A 5 10.75 -7.66 3.90
C ILE A 5 9.65 -6.63 3.71
N THR A 6 9.70 -5.54 4.48
CA THR A 6 8.70 -4.45 4.42
C THR A 6 9.37 -3.12 4.09
N THR A 7 8.57 -2.10 3.78
CA THR A 7 9.04 -0.71 3.61
C THR A 7 9.60 -0.09 4.91
N LEU A 8 9.36 -0.73 6.06
CA LEU A 8 9.91 -0.36 7.37
C LEU A 8 11.06 -1.30 7.82
N GLY A 9 11.58 -2.12 6.90
CA GLY A 9 12.62 -3.11 7.17
C GLY A 9 12.08 -4.54 7.37
N PRO A 10 12.96 -5.53 7.65
CA PRO A 10 12.57 -6.91 7.87
C PRO A 10 11.68 -7.07 9.12
N LYS A 11 10.69 -7.97 9.05
CA LYS A 11 9.81 -8.36 10.15
C LYS A 11 9.83 -9.86 10.40
N GLN A 12 9.86 -10.23 11.67
CA GLN A 12 9.74 -11.60 12.15
C GLN A 12 8.27 -11.98 12.38
N LEU A 13 8.01 -13.28 12.56
CA LEU A 13 6.66 -13.81 12.72
C LEU A 13 5.95 -13.25 13.97
N ASP A 14 6.67 -13.04 15.07
CA ASP A 14 6.14 -12.51 16.33
C ASP A 14 5.85 -11.00 16.30
N GLU A 15 6.34 -10.30 15.27
CA GLU A 15 6.00 -8.89 15.00
C GLU A 15 4.73 -8.75 14.13
N LEU A 16 4.13 -9.86 13.70
CA LEU A 16 3.03 -9.88 12.74
C LEU A 16 1.79 -10.59 13.33
N GLY A 17 0.63 -10.00 13.08
CA GLY A 17 -0.70 -10.53 13.35
C GLY A 17 -1.46 -10.76 12.04
N LEU A 18 -2.65 -10.17 11.90
CA LEU A 18 -3.44 -10.29 10.68
C LEU A 18 -2.75 -9.58 9.51
N ILE A 19 -2.63 -10.28 8.39
CA ILE A 19 -2.03 -9.77 7.16
C ILE A 19 -3.12 -9.68 6.08
N LEU A 20 -3.22 -8.53 5.41
CA LEU A 20 -3.97 -8.40 4.17
C LEU A 20 -3.01 -8.67 2.99
N PRO A 21 -3.12 -9.83 2.31
CA PRO A 21 -2.09 -10.29 1.40
C PRO A 21 -2.15 -9.65 0.00
N HIS A 22 -3.21 -8.90 -0.31
CA HIS A 22 -3.37 -8.23 -1.61
C HIS A 22 -4.24 -6.99 -1.45
N GLU A 23 -3.62 -5.82 -1.45
CA GLU A 23 -4.33 -4.53 -1.42
C GLU A 23 -3.67 -3.53 -2.37
N HIS A 24 -4.37 -2.42 -2.64
CA HIS A 24 -3.83 -1.29 -3.37
C HIS A 24 -4.13 0.01 -2.62
N ILE A 25 -3.09 0.72 -2.18
CA ILE A 25 -3.27 2.00 -1.46
C ILE A 25 -3.61 3.12 -2.45
N PHE A 26 -3.01 3.06 -3.62
CA PHE A 26 -3.26 3.98 -4.71
C PHE A 26 -3.13 3.22 -6.02
N VAL A 27 -4.05 3.49 -6.95
CA VAL A 27 -3.95 3.01 -8.33
C VAL A 27 -4.10 4.17 -9.29
N ASP A 28 -3.31 4.15 -10.35
CA ASP A 28 -3.59 4.93 -11.54
C ASP A 28 -4.03 3.98 -12.66
N LEU A 29 -5.31 4.04 -13.02
CA LEU A 29 -5.90 3.21 -14.07
C LEU A 29 -6.08 3.96 -15.39
N ARG A 30 -5.57 5.19 -15.49
CA ARG A 30 -5.53 5.93 -16.76
C ARG A 30 -4.64 5.18 -17.74
N THR A 31 -4.99 5.23 -19.03
CA THR A 31 -4.07 4.78 -20.07
C THR A 31 -2.95 5.80 -20.23
N TRP A 32 -1.79 5.34 -20.70
CA TRP A 32 -0.56 6.13 -20.77
C TRP A 32 -0.65 7.41 -21.64
N ASP A 33 -1.65 7.49 -22.51
CA ASP A 33 -1.94 8.61 -23.39
C ASP A 33 -2.87 9.67 -22.77
N GLN A 34 -3.41 9.41 -21.58
CA GLN A 34 -4.33 10.33 -20.91
C GLN A 34 -3.57 11.39 -20.11
N PRO A 35 -4.05 12.65 -20.11
CA PRO A 35 -3.48 13.70 -19.27
C PRO A 35 -3.40 13.31 -17.79
N GLY A 36 -2.25 13.59 -17.18
CA GLY A 36 -1.97 13.31 -15.79
C GLY A 36 -1.68 11.85 -15.46
N TYR A 37 -1.57 10.95 -16.44
CA TYR A 37 -1.11 9.57 -16.18
C TYR A 37 0.24 9.57 -15.45
N ALA A 38 0.38 8.69 -14.46
CA ALA A 38 1.51 8.60 -13.55
C ALA A 38 1.77 9.86 -12.70
N GLU A 39 0.79 10.77 -12.63
CA GLU A 39 0.81 11.94 -11.76
C GLU A 39 -0.28 11.81 -10.68
N ALA A 40 0.11 12.01 -9.43
CA ALA A 40 -0.79 12.10 -8.29
C ALA A 40 -0.16 12.94 -7.18
N ASP A 41 -0.98 13.66 -6.42
CA ASP A 41 -0.54 14.33 -5.20
C ASP A 41 -0.56 13.34 -4.02
N PRO A 42 0.58 13.02 -3.39
CA PRO A 42 0.62 12.17 -2.21
C PRO A 42 -0.25 12.67 -1.05
N ALA A 43 -0.43 13.99 -0.92
CA ALA A 43 -1.26 14.57 0.14
C ALA A 43 -2.73 14.16 0.00
N ASP A 44 -3.24 14.07 -1.23
CA ASP A 44 -4.60 13.62 -1.50
C ASP A 44 -4.79 12.14 -1.19
N VAL A 45 -3.81 11.31 -1.56
CA VAL A 45 -3.81 9.86 -1.24
C VAL A 45 -3.78 9.64 0.27
N ILE A 46 -2.89 10.33 0.99
CA ILE A 46 -2.78 10.24 2.45
C ILE A 46 -4.10 10.65 3.10
N ARG A 47 -4.65 11.81 2.71
CA ARG A 47 -5.92 12.33 3.25
C ARG A 47 -7.07 11.33 3.05
N LEU A 48 -7.12 10.64 1.92
CA LEU A 48 -8.14 9.64 1.62
C LEU A 48 -7.92 8.33 2.39
N MET A 49 -6.68 7.82 2.41
CA MET A 49 -6.39 6.45 2.85
C MET A 49 -6.03 6.33 4.32
N THR A 50 -5.58 7.38 5.00
CA THR A 50 -5.26 7.32 6.43
C THR A 50 -6.41 6.76 7.27
N PRO A 51 -7.68 7.19 7.12
CA PRO A 51 -8.79 6.61 7.87
C PRO A 51 -8.97 5.11 7.64
N GLU A 52 -8.77 4.63 6.41
CA GLU A 52 -8.89 3.22 6.04
C GLU A 52 -7.80 2.37 6.71
N ILE A 53 -6.57 2.89 6.73
CA ILE A 53 -5.43 2.23 7.36
C ILE A 53 -5.59 2.20 8.87
N GLU A 54 -6.10 3.26 9.50
CA GLU A 54 -6.40 3.27 10.92
C GLU A 54 -7.53 2.28 11.26
N ARG A 55 -8.55 2.15 10.40
CA ARG A 55 -9.60 1.13 10.57
C ARG A 55 -9.06 -0.29 10.47
N ALA A 56 -8.18 -0.56 9.50
CA ALA A 56 -7.53 -1.86 9.36
C ALA A 56 -6.65 -2.18 10.58
N ARG A 57 -5.86 -1.20 11.05
CA ARG A 57 -5.04 -1.31 12.27
C ARG A 57 -5.91 -1.61 13.49
N ALA A 58 -7.03 -0.89 13.67
CA ALA A 58 -7.96 -1.12 14.77
C ALA A 58 -8.62 -2.52 14.71
N ALA A 59 -8.75 -3.11 13.52
CA ALA A 59 -9.22 -4.49 13.32
C ALA A 59 -8.12 -5.55 13.54
N GLY A 60 -6.90 -5.16 13.93
CA GLY A 60 -5.79 -6.08 14.22
C GLY A 60 -4.89 -6.39 13.03
N VAL A 61 -5.04 -5.69 11.89
CA VAL A 61 -4.11 -5.79 10.76
C VAL A 61 -2.77 -5.19 11.14
N THR A 62 -1.69 -5.95 10.96
CA THR A 62 -0.32 -5.51 11.25
C THR A 62 0.51 -5.32 9.99
N ALA A 63 0.11 -5.92 8.88
CA ALA A 63 0.78 -5.80 7.60
C ALA A 63 -0.20 -5.84 6.43
N ILE A 64 0.12 -5.10 5.39
CA ILE A 64 -0.59 -5.09 4.11
C ILE A 64 0.45 -5.30 3.02
N VAL A 65 0.12 -6.11 2.02
CA VAL A 65 0.91 -6.22 0.80
C VAL A 65 0.31 -5.27 -0.24
N GLU A 66 1.03 -4.20 -0.56
CA GLU A 66 0.65 -3.26 -1.61
C GLU A 66 1.10 -3.84 -2.96
N CYS A 67 0.12 -4.29 -3.75
CA CYS A 67 0.36 -5.09 -4.95
C CYS A 67 0.37 -4.25 -6.24
N SER A 68 0.48 -2.92 -6.16
CA SER A 68 0.40 -2.08 -7.36
C SER A 68 1.64 -2.29 -8.24
N PRO A 69 1.47 -2.75 -9.50
CA PRO A 69 2.59 -2.93 -10.41
C PRO A 69 3.05 -1.59 -11.01
N VAL A 70 4.19 -1.63 -11.70
CA VAL A 70 4.63 -0.52 -12.56
C VAL A 70 3.56 -0.24 -13.61
N GLY A 71 3.23 1.04 -13.77
CA GLY A 71 2.20 1.50 -14.70
C GLY A 71 0.78 1.52 -14.13
N VAL A 72 0.59 1.07 -12.87
CA VAL A 72 -0.70 1.10 -12.18
C VAL A 72 -0.61 1.91 -10.88
N GLY A 73 0.30 2.88 -10.82
CA GLY A 73 0.43 3.78 -9.65
C GLY A 73 1.43 3.34 -8.57
N ARG A 74 2.30 2.35 -8.83
CA ARG A 74 3.42 2.06 -7.92
C ARG A 74 4.33 3.29 -7.76
N ARG A 75 4.57 3.72 -6.52
CA ARG A 75 5.58 4.75 -6.20
C ARG A 75 6.98 4.18 -6.41
N ALA A 76 7.73 4.76 -7.34
CA ALA A 76 9.13 4.42 -7.62
C ALA A 76 10.09 5.10 -6.62
#